data_AF-A0A6B8T880-F1
#
_entry.id   AF-A0A6B8T880-F1
#
_cell.length_a   1.000
_cell.length_b   1.000
_cell.length_c   1.000
_cell.angle_alpha   90.00
_cell.angle_beta   90.00
_cell.angle_gamma   90.00
#
_symmetry.space_group_name_H-M   'P 1'
#
loop_
_entity.id
_entity.type
_entity.pdbx_description
1 polymer ?
#
loop_
_entity_poly.entity_id
_entity_poly.type
_entity_poly.pdbx_seq_one_letter_code
_entity_poly.pdbx_strand_id
1 'polypeptide(L)'
;MYKIKTSDFFNDTIDKKLFNIDVVKNISQDFFISRYSSLYVVYYLYFKIEFCFKENINLYYIMVERNLKNRENTLLEYEDDLLIFDKTKDELGEKIGSIIDDNIIKQNNIELYFSEGEIDSLYFFKR
;
A
#
# COMPACT_ATOMS: atom_id res chain seq x y z
N MET A 1 -15.03 -10.57 3.55
CA MET A 1 -14.01 -9.72 4.18
C MET A 1 -12.69 -10.00 3.50
N TYR A 2 -12.05 -8.96 2.98
CA TYR A 2 -10.74 -9.03 2.35
C TYR A 2 -9.65 -8.92 3.41
N LYS A 3 -8.50 -9.52 3.14
CA LYS A 3 -7.31 -9.41 3.98
C LYS A 3 -6.13 -9.10 3.06
N ILE A 4 -5.28 -8.17 3.47
CA ILE A 4 -3.99 -7.90 2.84
C ILE A 4 -2.93 -8.02 3.92
N LYS A 5 -1.87 -8.76 3.62
CA LYS A 5 -0.64 -8.79 4.42
C LYS A 5 0.47 -8.05 3.71
N THR A 6 1.46 -7.54 4.45
CA THR A 6 2.67 -6.99 3.82
C THR A 6 3.32 -8.00 2.89
N SER A 7 3.44 -9.26 3.31
CA SER A 7 3.99 -10.33 2.49
C SER A 7 3.21 -10.60 1.20
N ASP A 8 1.91 -10.26 1.13
CA ASP A 8 1.12 -10.44 -0.10
C ASP A 8 1.62 -9.55 -1.23
N PHE A 9 2.14 -8.36 -0.91
CA PHE A 9 2.78 -7.47 -1.89
C PHE A 9 4.04 -8.12 -2.46
N PHE A 10 4.94 -8.60 -1.60
CA PHE A 10 6.22 -9.20 -1.99
C PHE A 10 6.08 -10.52 -2.76
N ASN A 11 5.00 -11.25 -2.51
CA ASN A 11 4.72 -12.53 -3.14
C ASN A 11 3.74 -12.42 -4.33
N ASP A 12 3.24 -11.24 -4.65
CA ASP A 12 2.19 -11.01 -5.67
C ASP A 12 0.94 -11.89 -5.46
N THR A 13 0.46 -11.96 -4.21
CA THR A 13 -0.66 -12.84 -3.79
C THR A 13 -1.90 -12.07 -3.33
N ILE A 14 -1.96 -10.77 -3.58
CA ILE A 14 -3.13 -9.92 -3.31
C ILE A 14 -4.36 -10.46 -4.04
N ASP A 15 -5.51 -10.51 -3.35
CA ASP A 15 -6.78 -10.91 -3.98
C ASP A 15 -7.09 -10.02 -5.18
N LYS A 16 -7.09 -10.62 -6.37
CA LYS A 16 -7.32 -9.93 -7.65
C LYS A 16 -8.66 -9.20 -7.73
N LYS A 17 -9.64 -9.53 -6.87
CA LYS A 17 -10.88 -8.76 -6.74
C LYS A 17 -10.63 -7.32 -6.30
N LEU A 18 -9.59 -7.08 -5.50
CA LEU A 18 -9.18 -5.73 -5.07
C LEU A 18 -8.55 -4.91 -6.20
N PHE A 19 -8.36 -5.49 -7.37
CA PHE A 19 -7.92 -4.78 -8.57
C PHE A 19 -9.09 -4.20 -9.38
N ASN A 20 -10.34 -4.47 -8.97
CA ASN A 20 -11.53 -3.96 -9.61
C ASN A 20 -12.05 -2.73 -8.85
N ILE A 21 -12.24 -1.61 -9.55
CA ILE A 21 -12.68 -0.35 -8.93
C ILE A 21 -14.03 -0.46 -8.23
N ASP A 22 -14.97 -1.26 -8.74
CA ASP A 22 -16.31 -1.37 -8.19
C ASP A 22 -16.27 -2.11 -6.86
N VAL A 23 -15.38 -3.10 -6.74
CA VAL A 23 -15.11 -3.78 -5.47
C VAL A 23 -14.50 -2.80 -4.48
N VAL A 24 -13.44 -2.08 -4.88
CA VAL A 24 -12.74 -1.15 -3.99
C VAL A 24 -13.66 -0.02 -3.53
N LYS A 25 -14.43 0.58 -4.44
CA LYS A 25 -15.40 1.64 -4.14
C LYS A 25 -16.42 1.21 -3.09
N ASN A 26 -16.86 -0.05 -3.10
CA ASN A 26 -17.83 -0.57 -2.15
C ASN A 26 -17.25 -0.85 -0.76
N ILE A 27 -15.92 -0.96 -0.62
CA ILE A 27 -15.26 -1.22 0.67
C ILE A 27 -14.56 0.01 1.25
N SER A 28 -14.35 1.06 0.46
CA SER A 28 -13.64 2.26 0.90
C SER A 28 -14.47 3.18 1.79
N GLN A 29 -13.78 3.87 2.70
CA GLN A 29 -14.37 4.83 3.64
C GLN A 29 -14.27 6.27 3.14
N ASP A 30 -13.22 6.58 2.38
CA ASP A 30 -12.97 7.90 1.81
C ASP A 30 -12.55 7.77 0.34
N PHE A 31 -12.73 8.84 -0.44
CA PHE A 31 -12.35 8.88 -1.84
C PHE A 31 -11.96 10.29 -2.28
N PHE A 32 -11.11 10.37 -3.30
CA PHE A 32 -10.75 11.61 -3.97
C PHE A 32 -10.66 11.37 -5.48
N ILE A 33 -11.43 12.12 -6.26
CA ILE A 33 -11.49 11.96 -7.71
C ILE A 33 -10.97 13.23 -8.37
N SER A 34 -9.99 13.07 -9.24
CA SER A 34 -9.42 14.12 -10.07
C SER A 34 -9.58 13.80 -11.56
N ARG A 35 -9.18 14.72 -12.43
CA ARG A 35 -9.11 14.46 -13.87
C ARG A 35 -8.11 13.37 -14.27
N TYR A 36 -7.16 13.02 -13.39
CA TYR A 36 -6.05 12.11 -13.70
C TYR A 36 -6.15 10.76 -13.01
N SER A 37 -6.86 10.70 -11.88
CA SER A 37 -6.93 9.51 -11.04
C SER A 37 -8.16 9.53 -10.14
N SER A 38 -8.58 8.33 -9.76
CA SER A 38 -9.52 8.09 -8.66
C SER A 38 -8.78 7.38 -7.53
N LEU A 39 -8.78 8.00 -6.35
CA LEU A 39 -8.21 7.46 -5.13
C LEU A 39 -9.34 6.97 -4.23
N TYR A 40 -9.16 5.80 -3.66
CA TYR A 40 -10.07 5.19 -2.72
C TYR A 40 -9.29 4.71 -1.51
N VAL A 41 -9.77 5.05 -0.32
CA VAL A 41 -9.02 4.87 0.92
C VAL A 41 -9.78 3.97 1.89
N VAL A 42 -9.04 3.03 2.46
CA VAL A 42 -9.46 2.17 3.55
C VAL A 42 -8.54 2.44 4.74
N TYR A 43 -9.10 2.46 5.95
CA TYR A 43 -8.32 2.52 7.18
C TYR A 43 -8.53 1.25 7.99
N TYR A 44 -7.45 0.69 8.49
CA TYR A 44 -7.52 -0.44 9.42
C TYR A 44 -6.44 -0.29 10.48
N LEU A 45 -6.87 -0.24 11.74
CA LEU A 45 -6.01 0.02 12.90
C LEU A 45 -5.18 1.31 12.68
N TYR A 46 -3.86 1.17 12.63
CA TYR A 46 -2.89 2.25 12.45
C TYR A 46 -2.42 2.40 11.01
N PHE A 47 -3.16 1.88 10.04
CA PHE A 47 -2.78 1.91 8.64
C PHE A 47 -3.84 2.56 7.77
N LYS A 48 -3.37 3.31 6.78
CA LYS A 48 -4.15 3.76 5.64
C LYS A 48 -3.72 2.93 4.44
N ILE A 49 -4.70 2.37 3.74
CA ILE A 49 -4.53 1.67 2.47
C ILE A 49 -5.21 2.51 1.38
N GLU A 50 -4.45 2.96 0.40
CA GLU A 50 -4.92 3.76 -0.72
C GLU A 50 -4.82 2.98 -2.02
N PHE A 51 -5.93 2.90 -2.74
CA PHE A 51 -6.00 2.34 -4.08
C PHE A 51 -6.09 3.47 -5.09
N CYS A 52 -5.13 3.54 -6.01
CA CYS A 52 -5.12 4.53 -7.08
C CYS A 52 -5.47 3.88 -8.40
N PHE A 53 -6.51 4.40 -9.05
CA PHE A 53 -6.94 4.00 -10.38
C PHE A 53 -6.68 5.15 -11.37
N LYS A 54 -6.07 4.83 -12.52
CA LYS A 54 -5.84 5.77 -13.63
C LYS A 54 -6.82 5.52 -14.78
N GLU A 55 -6.63 6.23 -15.89
CA GLU A 55 -7.43 6.10 -17.12
C GLU A 55 -7.72 4.63 -17.47
N ASN A 56 -8.94 4.37 -17.95
CA ASN A 56 -9.51 3.04 -18.19
C ASN A 56 -9.70 2.17 -16.95
N ILE A 57 -9.79 2.76 -15.75
CA ILE A 57 -10.19 2.04 -14.52
C ILE A 57 -9.12 1.00 -14.12
N ASN A 58 -7.91 1.12 -14.63
CA ASN A 58 -6.81 0.23 -14.28
C ASN A 58 -6.24 0.65 -12.92
N LEU A 59 -6.15 -0.33 -12.00
CA LEU A 59 -5.41 -0.15 -10.76
C LEU A 59 -3.95 0.17 -11.12
N TYR A 60 -3.49 1.33 -10.67
CA TYR A 60 -2.15 1.83 -10.90
C TYR A 60 -1.21 1.47 -9.75
N TYR A 61 -1.60 1.78 -8.52
CA TYR A 61 -0.89 1.34 -7.32
C TYR A 61 -1.83 1.06 -6.16
N ILE A 62 -1.33 0.28 -5.20
CA ILE A 62 -1.82 0.20 -3.83
C ILE A 62 -0.73 0.79 -2.94
N MET A 63 -1.07 1.74 -2.09
CA MET A 63 -0.17 2.33 -1.11
C MET A 63 -0.63 1.97 0.30
N VAL A 64 0.33 1.70 1.18
CA VAL A 64 0.10 1.57 2.61
C VAL A 64 1.00 2.55 3.34
N GLU A 65 0.44 3.29 4.29
CA GLU A 65 1.18 4.19 5.19
C GLU A 65 0.63 4.08 6.61
N ARG A 66 1.46 4.48 7.58
CA ARG A 66 0.98 4.63 8.96
C ARG A 66 -0.01 5.77 9.04
N ASN A 67 -1.09 5.55 9.79
CA ASN A 67 -2.12 6.53 10.03
C ASN A 67 -2.28 6.75 11.54
N LEU A 68 -2.16 8.01 11.95
CA LEU A 68 -2.23 8.42 13.36
C LEU A 68 -3.64 8.27 13.96
N LYS A 69 -4.68 8.15 13.13
CA LYS A 69 -6.07 8.04 13.59
C LYS A 69 -6.52 6.59 13.51
N ASN A 70 -6.79 5.97 14.66
CA ASN A 70 -7.40 4.64 14.66
C ASN A 70 -8.80 4.70 14.02
N ARG A 71 -8.94 4.01 12.89
CA ARG A 71 -10.18 3.82 12.14
C ARG A 71 -10.18 2.38 11.66
N GLU A 72 -11.35 1.74 11.77
CA GLU A 72 -11.46 0.32 11.52
C GLU A 72 -12.49 0.07 10.42
N ASN A 73 -12.02 -0.47 9.30
CA ASN A 73 -12.86 -0.96 8.22
C ASN A 73 -13.29 -2.40 8.53
N THR A 74 -14.57 -2.71 8.36
CA THR A 74 -15.12 -4.06 8.63
C THR A 74 -15.08 -4.99 7.42
N LEU A 75 -14.67 -4.49 6.25
CA LEU A 75 -14.70 -5.19 4.98
C LEU A 75 -13.31 -5.54 4.46
N LEU A 76 -12.28 -4.81 4.87
CA LEU A 76 -10.88 -5.09 4.55
C LEU A 76 -9.99 -4.90 5.78
N GLU A 77 -9.22 -5.94 6.09
CA GLU A 77 -8.19 -5.94 7.13
C GLU A 77 -6.81 -5.82 6.48
N TYR A 78 -5.90 -5.15 7.18
CA TYR A 78 -4.48 -5.11 6.82
C TYR A 78 -3.61 -5.55 7.99
N GLU A 79 -2.62 -6.38 7.72
CA GLU A 79 -1.64 -6.86 8.70
C GLU A 79 -0.22 -6.63 8.20
N ASP A 80 0.58 -5.90 8.96
CA ASP A 80 2.03 -5.83 8.71
C ASP A 80 2.76 -7.05 9.29
N ASP A 81 2.55 -8.20 8.66
CA ASP A 81 3.07 -9.50 9.11
C ASP A 81 4.60 -9.62 9.03
N LEU A 82 5.25 -8.75 8.26
CA LEU A 82 6.71 -8.67 8.15
C LEU A 82 7.33 -7.64 9.10
N LEU A 83 6.49 -6.89 9.83
CA LEU A 83 6.89 -5.74 10.64
C LEU A 83 7.78 -4.79 9.83
N ILE A 84 7.42 -4.54 8.57
CA ILE A 84 8.26 -3.76 7.67
C ILE A 84 8.33 -2.31 8.14
N PHE A 85 7.22 -1.76 8.63
CA PHE A 85 7.17 -0.36 9.10
C PHE A 85 7.95 -0.12 10.40
N ASP A 86 8.41 -1.18 11.07
CA ASP A 86 9.30 -1.10 12.23
C ASP A 86 10.79 -1.23 11.86
N LYS A 87 11.11 -1.45 10.58
CA LYS A 87 12.49 -1.62 10.11
C LYS A 87 13.10 -0.30 9.67
N THR A 88 14.39 -0.17 9.94
CA THR A 88 15.23 0.89 9.43
C THR A 88 15.62 0.66 7.97
N LYS A 89 16.03 1.73 7.29
CA LYS A 89 16.57 1.64 5.92
C LYS A 89 17.75 0.66 5.83
N ASP A 90 18.66 0.69 6.81
CA ASP A 90 19.86 -0.16 6.82
C ASP A 90 19.51 -1.64 6.92
N GLU A 91 18.56 -2.00 7.80
CA GLU A 91 18.08 -3.39 7.93
C GLU A 91 17.42 -3.94 6.66
N LEU A 92 16.85 -3.05 5.85
CA LEU A 92 16.16 -3.37 4.60
C LEU A 92 17.07 -3.38 3.38
N GLY A 93 18.03 -2.45 3.31
CA GLY A 93 18.99 -2.35 2.22
C GLY A 93 19.83 -3.62 2.05
N GLU A 94 20.11 -4.32 3.14
CA GLU A 94 20.84 -5.59 3.10
C GLU A 94 20.00 -6.79 2.62
N LYS A 95 18.66 -6.69 2.65
CA LYS A 95 17.76 -7.86 2.51
C LYS A 95 16.74 -7.78 1.38
N ILE A 96 16.27 -6.58 1.02
CA ILE A 96 15.03 -6.42 0.27
C ILE A 96 15.25 -5.88 -1.15
N GLY A 97 16.27 -5.06 -1.45
CA GLY A 97 16.41 -4.61 -2.84
C GLY A 97 17.52 -3.62 -3.13
N SER A 98 17.45 -3.02 -4.31
CA SER A 98 18.37 -1.99 -4.74
C SER A 98 17.92 -0.63 -4.20
N ILE A 99 18.86 0.10 -3.60
CA ILE A 99 18.67 1.51 -3.24
C ILE A 99 18.58 2.31 -4.54
N ILE A 100 17.45 2.99 -4.76
CA ILE A 100 17.28 3.88 -5.92
C ILE A 100 17.87 5.25 -5.62
N ASP A 101 17.59 5.77 -4.42
CA ASP A 101 18.13 7.02 -3.91
C ASP A 101 18.15 7.02 -2.37
N ASP A 102 18.44 8.18 -1.78
CA ASP A 102 18.56 8.34 -0.33
C ASP A 102 17.24 8.05 0.42
N ASN A 103 16.09 8.06 -0.24
CA ASN A 103 14.78 7.90 0.40
C ASN A 103 13.94 6.76 -0.18
N ILE A 104 14.43 6.01 -1.17
CA ILE A 104 13.66 4.96 -1.85
C ILE A 104 14.45 3.66 -1.96
N ILE A 105 13.85 2.57 -1.47
CA ILE A 105 14.27 1.20 -1.77
C ILE A 105 13.25 0.57 -2.71
N LYS A 106 13.72 -0.08 -3.77
CA LYS A 106 12.84 -0.80 -4.71
C LYS A 106 13.18 -2.28 -4.79
N GLN A 107 12.13 -3.08 -4.79
CA GLN A 107 12.18 -4.50 -5.11
C GLN A 107 11.04 -4.83 -6.08
N ASN A 108 11.38 -5.27 -7.29
CA ASN A 108 10.38 -5.62 -8.32
C ASN A 108 9.38 -4.49 -8.61
N ASN A 109 8.15 -4.66 -8.17
CA ASN A 109 7.03 -3.74 -8.31
C ASN A 109 6.66 -3.07 -6.97
N ILE A 110 7.54 -3.14 -5.99
CA ILE A 110 7.38 -2.53 -4.67
C ILE A 110 8.41 -1.42 -4.50
N GLU A 111 7.96 -0.29 -3.98
CA GLU A 111 8.80 0.84 -3.58
C GLU A 111 8.51 1.19 -2.13
N LEU A 112 9.55 1.28 -1.31
CA LEU A 112 9.50 1.70 0.08
C LEU A 112 10.07 3.11 0.16
N TYR A 113 9.26 4.05 0.63
CA TYR A 113 9.63 5.45 0.82
C TYR A 113 9.97 5.70 2.28
N PHE A 114 11.08 6.41 2.49
CA PHE A 114 11.61 6.73 3.80
C PHE A 114 11.48 8.23 4.09
N SER A 115 11.14 8.55 5.33
CA SER A 115 11.16 9.91 5.87
C SER A 115 11.82 9.86 7.25
N GLU A 116 12.79 10.75 7.51
CA GLU A 116 13.54 10.81 8.77
C GLU A 116 14.19 9.46 9.20
N GLY A 117 14.48 8.58 8.24
CA GLY A 117 15.12 7.27 8.48
C GLY A 117 14.14 6.12 8.74
N GLU A 118 12.84 6.41 8.84
CA GLU A 118 11.77 5.42 9.01
C GLU A 118 10.97 5.25 7.71
N ILE A 119 10.25 4.13 7.57
CA ILE A 119 9.35 3.94 6.43
C ILE A 119 8.12 4.81 6.61
N ASP A 120 7.95 5.73 5.67
CA ASP A 120 6.77 6.56 5.54
C ASP A 120 5.64 5.78 4.85
N SER A 121 5.95 5.17 3.70
CA SER A 121 4.95 4.49 2.88
C SER A 121 5.52 3.34 2.03
N LEU A 122 4.69 2.33 1.81
CA LEU A 122 4.93 1.21 0.90
C LEU A 122 4.01 1.36 -0.31
N TYR A 123 4.57 1.29 -1.51
CA TYR A 123 3.82 1.28 -2.76
C TYR A 123 3.99 -0.07 -3.45
N PHE A 124 2.87 -0.64 -3.88
CA PHE A 124 2.81 -1.77 -4.81
C PHE A 124 2.24 -1.30 -6.14
N PHE A 125 3.04 -1.38 -7.19
CA PHE A 125 2.64 -1.04 -8.54
C PHE A 125 2.15 -2.27 -9.27
N LYS A 126 0.93 -2.21 -9.80
CA LYS A 126 0.44 -3.28 -10.65
C LYS A 126 1.09 -3.16 -12.03
N ARG A 127 1.76 -4.22 -12.46
CA ARG A 127 2.31 -4.35 -13.82
C ARG A 127 1.32 -5.01 -14.76
#